data_AF-A0A2X4V491-F1
#
_entry.id   AF-A0A2X4V491-F1
#
_cell.length_a   1.000
_cell.length_b   1.000
_cell.length_c   1.000
_cell.angle_alpha   90.00
_cell.angle_beta   90.00
_cell.angle_gamma   90.00
#
_symmetry.space_group_name_H-M   'P 1'
#
loop_
_entity.id
_entity.type
_entity.pdbx_description
1 polymer ?
#
loop_
_entity_poly.entity_id
_entity_poly.type
_entity_poly.pdbx_seq_one_letter_code
_entity_poly.pdbx_strand_id
1 'polypeptide(L)'
;MTNTYMLAGKSTPEEIIASVEYGLYAPNFGGGQVDITSGKFVFSTTEAYLIEKGRITKPVKGATLIGSGIEAMQQISMVGNDLALDKGVGVCGKEGQSLPVGVGQPTLKLDMLTVGGTASPFSGPAHGPNKFVFCGAYRISHN
;
A
#
# COMPACT_ATOMS: atom_id res chain seq x y z
N MET A 1 -12.15 0.88 15.63
CA MET A 1 -10.68 0.89 15.86
C MET A 1 -10.31 2.20 16.55
N THR A 2 -9.14 2.28 17.19
CA THR A 2 -8.60 3.53 17.75
C THR A 2 -7.39 3.97 16.93
N ASN A 3 -6.22 3.38 17.16
CA ASN A 3 -4.99 3.57 16.37
C ASN A 3 -4.43 2.20 15.97
N THR A 4 -4.49 1.86 14.68
CA THR A 4 -4.06 0.54 14.18
C THR A 4 -2.76 0.69 13.41
N TYR A 5 -1.69 0.04 13.87
CA TYR A 5 -0.38 0.18 13.22
C TYR A 5 0.47 -1.08 13.23
N MET A 6 1.44 -1.13 12.33
CA MET A 6 2.49 -2.15 12.27
C MET A 6 3.75 -1.68 13.01
N LEU A 7 4.38 -2.57 13.76
CA LEU A 7 5.66 -2.27 14.42
C LEU A 7 6.80 -2.15 13.41
N ALA A 8 7.79 -1.31 13.74
CA ALA A 8 9.01 -1.16 12.96
C ALA A 8 9.80 -2.48 12.88
N GLY A 9 10.32 -2.77 11.69
CA GLY A 9 11.24 -3.86 11.41
C GLY A 9 12.70 -3.42 11.45
N LYS A 10 13.52 -3.97 10.57
CA LYS A 10 14.99 -3.79 10.57
C LYS A 10 15.53 -3.10 9.32
N SER A 11 14.80 -3.15 8.20
CA SER A 11 15.29 -2.61 6.94
C SER A 11 15.22 -1.09 6.93
N THR A 12 16.09 -0.43 6.17
CA THR A 12 15.89 0.99 5.85
C THR A 12 14.93 1.15 4.67
N PRO A 13 14.22 2.29 4.54
CA PRO A 13 13.38 2.56 3.37
C PRO A 13 14.16 2.48 2.06
N GLU A 14 15.42 2.92 2.05
CA GLU A 14 16.31 2.88 0.90
C GLU A 14 16.64 1.45 0.49
N GLU A 15 16.92 0.56 1.45
CA GLU A 15 17.14 -0.87 1.19
C GLU A 15 15.90 -1.52 0.56
N ILE A 16 14.71 -1.17 1.07
CA ILE A 16 13.45 -1.68 0.55
C ILE A 16 13.25 -1.25 -0.91
N ILE A 17 13.42 0.04 -1.22
CA ILE A 17 13.28 0.57 -2.58
C ILE A 17 14.33 -0.03 -3.51
N ALA A 18 15.59 -0.10 -3.07
CA ALA A 18 16.70 -0.65 -3.85
C ALA A 18 16.50 -2.14 -4.20
N SER A 19 15.74 -2.88 -3.39
CA SER A 19 15.44 -4.31 -3.63
C SER A 19 14.44 -4.58 -4.76
N VAL A 20 13.85 -3.53 -5.36
CA VAL A 20 12.80 -3.64 -6.38
C VAL A 20 13.34 -3.27 -7.76
N GLU A 21 13.46 -4.27 -8.63
CA GLU A 21 13.88 -4.08 -10.03
C GLU A 21 12.82 -3.36 -10.87
N TYR A 22 11.56 -3.75 -10.69
CA TYR A 22 10.41 -3.09 -11.31
C TYR A 22 9.19 -3.20 -10.39
N GLY A 23 8.52 -2.09 -10.13
CA GLY A 23 7.39 -2.08 -9.20
C GLY A 23 6.78 -0.70 -9.00
N LEU A 24 5.98 -0.57 -7.95
CA LEU A 24 5.32 0.67 -7.58
C LEU A 24 5.77 1.12 -6.19
N TYR A 25 6.09 2.40 -6.06
CA TYR A 25 6.22 3.09 -4.79
C TYR A 25 4.97 3.95 -4.57
N ALA A 26 4.26 3.73 -3.47
CA ALA A 26 3.04 4.45 -3.13
C ALA A 26 3.17 5.09 -1.74
N PRO A 27 3.58 6.37 -1.65
CA PRO A 27 3.74 7.09 -0.38
C PRO A 27 2.43 7.63 0.20
N ASN A 28 1.34 7.64 -0.57
CA ASN A 28 0.10 8.24 -0.11
C ASN A 28 -1.15 7.60 -0.73
N PHE A 29 -2.17 7.45 0.11
CA PHE A 29 -3.41 6.76 -0.20
C PHE A 29 -4.61 7.64 0.13
N GLY A 30 -5.61 7.58 -0.74
CA GLY A 30 -6.85 8.33 -0.56
C GLY A 30 -7.81 7.64 0.39
N GLY A 31 -8.16 6.40 0.09
CA GLY A 31 -9.18 5.64 0.80
C GLY A 31 -9.15 4.17 0.39
N GLY A 32 -9.94 3.36 1.09
CA GLY A 32 -10.17 1.98 0.70
C GLY A 32 -11.28 1.31 1.50
N GLN A 33 -11.62 0.12 1.03
CA GLN A 33 -12.73 -0.69 1.53
C GLN A 33 -12.28 -2.15 1.60
N VAL A 34 -12.79 -2.90 2.59
CA VAL A 34 -12.66 -4.35 2.64
C VAL A 34 -14.03 -5.00 2.76
N ASP A 35 -14.23 -6.05 1.99
CA ASP A 35 -15.28 -7.03 2.22
C ASP A 35 -14.72 -8.11 3.15
N ILE A 36 -15.15 -8.06 4.40
CA ILE A 36 -14.68 -8.97 5.46
C ILE A 36 -15.14 -10.42 5.25
N THR A 37 -16.17 -10.65 4.43
CA THR A 37 -16.69 -12.00 4.15
C THR A 37 -15.79 -12.74 3.18
N SER A 38 -15.43 -12.06 2.08
CA SER A 38 -14.51 -12.62 1.07
C SER A 38 -13.04 -12.38 1.39
N GLY A 39 -12.74 -11.50 2.34
CA GLY A 39 -11.39 -11.07 2.69
C GLY A 39 -10.75 -10.16 1.65
N LYS A 40 -11.50 -9.68 0.65
CA LYS A 40 -10.97 -8.83 -0.43
C LYS A 40 -10.94 -7.37 -0.01
N PHE A 41 -9.84 -6.69 -0.32
CA PHE A 41 -9.71 -5.25 -0.09
C PHE A 41 -9.38 -4.50 -1.38
N VAL A 42 -9.70 -3.21 -1.37
CA VAL A 42 -9.29 -2.25 -2.38
C VAL A 42 -8.74 -0.98 -1.73
N PHE A 43 -7.66 -0.44 -2.26
CA PHE A 43 -7.10 0.86 -1.87
C PHE A 43 -6.79 1.69 -3.10
N SER A 44 -7.00 3.01 -3.03
CA SER A 44 -6.65 3.90 -4.14
C SER A 44 -5.48 4.80 -3.73
N THR A 45 -4.41 4.78 -4.54
CA THR A 45 -3.25 5.67 -4.34
C THR A 45 -3.62 7.10 -4.73
N THR A 46 -3.29 8.08 -3.90
CA THR A 46 -3.33 9.50 -4.29
C THR A 46 -2.00 9.96 -4.87
N GLU A 47 -0.92 9.26 -4.55
CA GLU A 47 0.43 9.50 -5.03
C GLU A 47 1.11 8.15 -5.26
N ALA A 48 1.68 7.97 -6.45
CA ALA A 48 2.38 6.74 -6.81
C ALA A 48 3.44 6.99 -7.87
N TYR A 49 4.51 6.21 -7.82
CA TYR A 49 5.65 6.28 -8.72
C TYR A 49 6.07 4.88 -9.16
N LEU A 50 6.69 4.78 -10.35
CA LEU A 50 7.42 3.58 -10.72
C LEU A 50 8.70 3.47 -9.91
N ILE A 51 9.04 2.24 -9.55
CA ILE A 51 10.41 1.86 -9.17
C ILE A 51 11.02 1.15 -10.37
N GLU A 52 12.15 1.64 -10.87
CA GLU A 52 12.91 1.03 -11.96
C GLU A 52 14.38 0.90 -11.50
N LYS A 53 14.91 -0.33 -11.50
CA LYS A 53 16.28 -0.66 -11.10
C LYS A 53 16.65 -0.12 -9.72
N GLY A 54 15.77 -0.34 -8.74
CA GLY A 54 15.97 0.08 -7.36
C GLY A 54 15.86 1.59 -7.12
N ARG A 55 15.25 2.35 -8.05
CA ARG A 55 15.10 3.81 -7.95
C ARG A 55 13.69 4.24 -8.25
N ILE A 56 13.17 5.20 -7.48
CA ILE A 56 11.92 5.88 -7.78
C ILE A 56 12.13 6.74 -9.03
N THR A 57 11.27 6.58 -10.04
CA THR A 57 11.43 7.28 -11.32
C THR A 57 10.24 8.17 -11.65
N LYS A 58 9.25 7.64 -12.38
CA LYS A 58 8.17 8.42 -12.99
C LYS A 58 6.93 8.38 -12.10
N PRO A 59 6.24 9.51 -11.90
CA PRO A 59 4.92 9.49 -11.30
C PRO A 59 3.94 8.74 -12.21
N VAL A 60 3.03 7.98 -11.62
CA VAL A 60 1.93 7.35 -12.34
C VAL A 60 0.60 7.92 -11.87
N LYS A 61 -0.39 7.89 -12.76
CA LYS A 61 -1.77 8.23 -12.37
C LYS A 61 -2.23 7.24 -11.29
N GLY A 62 -3.02 7.74 -10.35
CA GLY A 62 -3.52 6.95 -9.24
C GLY A 62 -4.11 5.62 -9.70
N ALA A 63 -3.76 4.56 -8.99
CA ALA A 63 -4.18 3.20 -9.27
C ALA A 63 -5.00 2.64 -8.11
N THR A 64 -5.92 1.72 -8.43
CA THR A 64 -6.65 0.95 -7.43
C THR A 64 -5.91 -0.35 -7.20
N LEU A 65 -5.37 -0.53 -6.01
CA LEU A 65 -4.75 -1.77 -5.56
C LEU A 65 -5.82 -2.73 -5.06
N ILE A 66 -5.75 -4.00 -5.46
CA ILE A 66 -6.72 -5.04 -5.12
C ILE A 66 -5.99 -6.28 -4.61
N GLY A 67 -6.50 -6.90 -3.55
CA GLY A 67 -5.94 -8.15 -3.04
C GLY A 67 -6.84 -8.86 -2.02
N SER A 68 -6.40 -10.05 -1.62
CA SER A 68 -6.92 -10.75 -0.44
C SER A 68 -6.11 -10.32 0.78
N GLY A 69 -6.76 -9.99 1.89
CA GLY A 69 -6.11 -9.48 3.10
C GLY A 69 -5.06 -10.45 3.64
N ILE A 70 -5.40 -11.74 3.77
CA ILE A 70 -4.47 -12.75 4.29
C ILE A 70 -3.29 -12.93 3.36
N GLU A 71 -3.54 -13.07 2.05
CA GLU A 71 -2.48 -13.27 1.06
C GLU A 71 -1.55 -12.07 0.99
N ALA A 72 -2.10 -10.84 0.97
CA ALA A 72 -1.30 -9.62 0.94
C ALA A 72 -0.40 -9.49 2.18
N MET A 73 -0.91 -9.85 3.37
CA MET A 73 -0.09 -9.86 4.59
C MET A 73 1.02 -10.91 4.53
N GLN A 74 0.78 -12.05 3.88
CA GLN A 74 1.80 -13.08 3.66
C GLN A 74 2.85 -12.68 2.61
N GLN A 75 2.53 -11.74 1.71
CA GLN A 75 3.47 -11.20 0.73
C GLN A 75 4.42 -10.15 1.34
N ILE A 76 4.28 -9.79 2.61
CA ILE A 76 5.17 -8.81 3.26
C ILE A 76 6.56 -9.43 3.46
N SER A 77 7.52 -9.00 2.65
CA SER A 77 8.88 -9.57 2.63
C SER A 77 9.92 -8.67 3.31
N MET A 78 9.63 -7.37 3.46
CA MET A 78 10.49 -6.42 4.17
C MET A 78 9.65 -5.42 4.96
N VAL A 79 10.13 -5.07 6.16
CA VAL A 79 9.51 -4.09 7.06
C VAL A 79 10.57 -3.10 7.53
N GLY A 80 10.29 -1.82 7.30
CA GLY A 80 11.17 -0.69 7.54
C GLY A 80 11.29 -0.31 9.01
N ASN A 81 12.30 0.49 9.34
CA ASN A 81 12.60 0.99 10.68
C ASN A 81 12.02 2.39 10.97
N ASP A 82 11.14 2.88 10.09
CA ASP A 82 10.68 4.27 9.97
C ASP A 82 9.17 4.41 10.27
N LEU A 83 8.69 3.74 11.33
CA LEU A 83 7.28 3.80 11.72
C LEU A 83 6.79 5.25 11.93
N ALA A 84 5.75 5.62 11.19
CA ALA A 84 4.98 6.84 11.41
C ALA A 84 3.47 6.55 11.44
N LEU A 85 2.75 7.32 12.26
CA LEU A 85 1.28 7.39 12.22
C LEU A 85 0.83 8.45 11.21
N ASP A 86 -0.44 8.40 10.79
CA ASP A 86 -1.04 9.44 9.97
C ASP A 86 -1.09 10.80 10.71
N LYS A 87 -1.35 11.86 9.93
CA LYS A 87 -1.41 13.24 10.45
C LYS A 87 -2.73 13.58 11.16
N GLY A 88 -3.49 12.59 11.62
CA GLY A 88 -4.79 12.76 12.27
C GLY A 88 -5.94 13.01 11.29
N VAL A 89 -5.90 12.38 10.12
CA VAL A 89 -6.89 12.58 9.03
C VAL A 89 -7.83 11.38 8.84
N GLY A 90 -7.58 10.28 9.56
CA GLY A 90 -8.35 9.04 9.43
C GLY A 90 -9.79 9.17 9.94
N VAL A 91 -10.75 8.79 9.08
CA VAL A 91 -12.16 8.65 9.44
C VAL A 91 -12.62 7.26 9.01
N CYS A 92 -13.07 6.45 9.96
CA CYS A 92 -13.59 5.11 9.71
C CYS A 92 -15.11 5.12 9.69
N GLY A 93 -15.68 4.70 8.57
CA GLY A 93 -17.10 4.35 8.44
C GLY A 93 -17.34 2.88 8.80
N LYS A 94 -18.43 2.56 9.49
CA LYS A 94 -19.00 1.21 9.64
C LYS A 94 -20.47 1.31 10.05
N GLU A 95 -21.37 0.61 9.35
CA GLU A 95 -22.82 0.60 9.67
C GLU A 95 -23.41 2.01 9.80
N GLY A 96 -23.01 2.91 8.88
CA GLY A 96 -23.43 4.31 8.89
C GLY A 96 -22.79 5.19 9.98
N GLN A 97 -21.99 4.64 10.89
CA GLN A 97 -21.27 5.41 11.91
C GLN A 97 -19.90 5.86 11.39
N SER A 98 -19.51 7.08 11.72
CA SER A 98 -18.19 7.65 11.39
C SER A 98 -17.43 8.00 12.67
N LEU A 99 -16.24 7.44 12.84
CA LEU A 99 -15.37 7.70 13.99
C LEU A 99 -13.96 8.13 13.54
N PRO A 100 -13.31 9.06 14.26
CA PRO A 100 -11.90 9.36 14.02
C PRO A 100 -11.04 8.15 14.41
N VAL A 101 -10.09 7.81 13.54
CA VAL A 101 -9.15 6.71 13.76
C VAL A 101 -7.75 7.13 13.31
N GLY A 102 -6.73 6.56 13.92
CA GLY A 102 -5.36 6.65 13.44
C GLY A 102 -4.93 5.34 12.77
N VAL A 103 -4.05 5.44 11.79
CA VAL A 103 -3.30 4.28 11.29
C VAL A 103 -1.82 4.60 11.13
N GLY A 104 -0.98 3.57 11.03
CA GLY A 104 0.42 3.79 10.72
C GLY A 104 1.17 2.53 10.39
N GLN A 105 2.32 2.72 9.76
CA GLN A 105 3.23 1.65 9.41
C GLN A 105 4.60 2.24 9.09
N PRO A 106 5.67 1.45 9.20
CA PRO A 106 6.92 1.78 8.52
C PRO A 106 6.76 1.60 7.00
N THR A 107 7.78 2.00 6.25
CA THR A 107 7.91 1.57 4.86
C THR A 107 7.91 0.04 4.80
N LEU A 108 7.12 -0.56 3.92
CA LEU A 108 7.07 -2.02 3.80
C LEU A 108 6.98 -2.46 2.35
N LYS A 109 7.35 -3.72 2.11
CA LYS A 109 7.34 -4.33 0.78
C LYS A 109 6.39 -5.51 0.71
N LEU A 110 5.47 -5.47 -0.25
CA LEU A 110 4.73 -6.64 -0.71
C LEU A 110 5.41 -7.17 -1.98
N ASP A 111 5.74 -8.45 -2.00
CA ASP A 111 6.33 -9.09 -3.18
C ASP A 111 5.33 -9.20 -4.34
N MET A 112 4.03 -9.23 -4.04
CA MET A 112 2.97 -9.31 -5.04
C MET A 112 1.70 -8.59 -4.57
N LEU A 113 1.14 -7.74 -5.45
CA LEU A 113 -0.20 -7.19 -5.32
C LEU A 113 -0.78 -6.85 -6.71
N THR A 114 -2.11 -6.85 -6.85
CA THR A 114 -2.75 -6.50 -8.13
C THR A 114 -2.96 -4.99 -8.22
N VAL A 115 -2.65 -4.40 -9.38
CA VAL A 115 -2.83 -2.96 -9.68
C VAL A 115 -3.85 -2.78 -10.78
N GLY A 116 -4.97 -2.17 -10.46
CA GLY A 116 -5.95 -1.65 -11.41
C GLY A 116 -5.51 -0.28 -11.92
N GLY A 117 -5.02 -0.23 -13.16
CA GLY A 117 -4.68 0.99 -13.89
C GLY A 117 -5.07 0.90 -15.36
N THR A 118 -5.30 2.06 -16.01
CA THR A 118 -5.77 2.15 -17.41
C THR A 118 -4.67 2.23 -18.46
N ALA A 119 -3.45 2.60 -18.07
CA ALA A 119 -2.27 2.44 -18.89
C ALA A 119 -1.64 1.10 -18.53
N SER A 120 -1.29 0.32 -19.54
CA SER A 120 -0.71 -1.00 -19.39
C SER A 120 0.82 -1.01 -19.60
N PRO A 121 1.65 -0.39 -18.74
CA PRO A 121 3.03 -0.87 -18.62
C PRO A 121 3.09 -2.20 -17.86
N PHE A 122 1.98 -2.63 -17.25
CA PHE A 122 1.89 -3.84 -16.41
C PHE A 122 1.14 -5.03 -17.07
N SER A 123 0.72 -4.95 -18.34
CA SER A 123 -0.05 -6.02 -19.02
C SER A 123 0.76 -6.85 -20.03
N GLY A 124 2.09 -6.86 -19.92
CA GLY A 124 2.98 -7.63 -20.80
C GLY A 124 3.55 -8.88 -20.09
N PRO A 125 3.80 -9.99 -20.82
CA PRO A 125 4.40 -11.21 -20.26
C PRO A 125 5.86 -11.02 -19.76
N ALA A 126 6.46 -9.85 -19.98
CA ALA A 126 7.80 -9.48 -19.54
C ALA A 126 7.86 -8.90 -18.12
N HIS A 127 6.73 -8.59 -17.50
CA HIS A 127 6.65 -8.01 -16.17
C HIS A 127 6.04 -9.05 -15.23
N GLY A 128 6.89 -9.74 -14.47
CA GLY A 128 6.47 -10.70 -13.44
C GLY A 128 5.57 -10.06 -12.37
N PRO A 129 5.18 -10.81 -11.32
CA PRO A 129 4.32 -10.27 -10.26
C PRO A 129 4.90 -8.95 -9.72
N ASN A 130 4.09 -7.90 -9.80
CA ASN A 130 4.54 -6.55 -9.49
C ASN A 130 4.91 -6.48 -7.99
N LYS A 131 6.09 -5.95 -7.69
CA LYS A 131 6.52 -5.68 -6.31
C LYS A 131 6.03 -4.30 -5.89
N PHE A 132 5.58 -4.17 -4.65
CA PHE A 132 4.99 -2.95 -4.11
C PHE A 132 5.74 -2.50 -2.88
N VAL A 133 6.10 -1.22 -2.86
CA VAL A 133 6.61 -0.56 -1.67
C VAL A 133 5.55 0.44 -1.22
N PHE A 134 5.04 0.19 -0.02
CA PHE A 134 4.11 1.08 0.67
C PHE A 134 4.90 1.97 1.62
N CYS A 135 4.63 3.26 1.58
CA CYS A 135 5.06 4.21 2.59
C CYS A 135 3.83 5.04 2.97
N GLY A 136 3.63 5.30 4.26
CA GLY A 136 2.54 6.16 4.72
C GLY A 136 1.29 5.43 5.23
N ALA A 137 0.49 6.23 5.92
CA ALA A 137 -0.66 5.81 6.70
C ALA A 137 -1.98 6.10 5.95
N TYR A 138 -2.88 5.13 5.94
CA TYR A 138 -4.11 5.10 5.14
C TYR A 138 -5.33 5.80 5.78
N ARG A 139 -6.24 6.26 4.91
CA ARG A 139 -7.64 6.49 5.30
C ARG A 139 -8.43 5.21 4.99
N ILE A 140 -9.20 4.68 5.94
CA ILE A 140 -10.06 3.52 5.71
C ILE A 140 -11.51 3.97 5.89
N SER A 141 -12.34 3.89 4.85
CA SER A 141 -13.78 4.15 4.96
C SER A 141 -14.54 2.90 4.51
N HIS A 142 -15.34 2.28 5.39
CA HIS A 142 -16.33 1.31 4.95
C HIS A 142 -17.67 2.02 4.81
N ASN A 143 -18.43 1.64 3.80
CA ASN A 143 -19.87 1.88 3.76
C ASN A 143 -20.54 0.64 4.33
#